data_AF-A0A0C9SRH2-F1
#
_entry.id   AF-A0A0C9SRH2-F1
#
_cell.length_a   1.000
_cell.length_b   1.000
_cell.length_c   1.000
_cell.angle_alpha   90.00
_cell.angle_beta   90.00
_cell.angle_gamma   90.00
#
_symmetry.space_group_name_H-M   'P 1'
#
loop_
_entity.id
_entity.type
_entity.pdbx_description
1 polymer ?
#
loop_
_entity_poly.entity_id
_entity_poly.type
_entity_poly.pdbx_seq_one_letter_code
_entity_poly.pdbx_strand_id
1 'polypeptide(L)'
;MQDNSPFACDLNFVYVCWNILQKRELNRALSFQVPVQERVELGKILYEVAPALTELVRMWESDLWSKPRMDLQRRALSTLNRLQIISKHVRGSSGYKQFPYNEIRGLIRKFGTPALFITINPSDVCNLLVGLIESI
;
A
#
# COMPACT_ATOMS: atom_id res chain seq x y z
N MET A 1 -26.35 -22.76 -13.96
CA MET A 1 -25.97 -21.43 -13.46
C MET A 1 -26.89 -21.13 -12.29
N GLN A 2 -26.37 -21.04 -11.07
CA GLN A 2 -27.19 -20.66 -9.90
C GLN A 2 -27.37 -19.15 -9.92
N ASP A 3 -28.55 -18.70 -10.38
CA ASP A 3 -28.89 -17.29 -10.59
C ASP A 3 -29.05 -16.48 -9.29
N ASN A 4 -29.03 -17.13 -8.12
CA ASN A 4 -29.20 -16.51 -6.80
C ASN A 4 -28.04 -16.84 -5.86
N SER A 5 -26.80 -16.78 -6.35
CA SER A 5 -25.62 -16.90 -5.50
C SER A 5 -25.51 -15.64 -4.62
N PRO A 6 -25.31 -15.76 -3.30
CA PRO A 6 -25.11 -14.59 -2.43
C PRO A 6 -23.89 -13.74 -2.84
N PHE A 7 -22.95 -14.32 -3.59
CA PHE A 7 -21.81 -13.60 -4.17
C PHE A 7 -22.18 -12.70 -5.36
N ALA A 8 -23.27 -13.01 -6.08
CA ALA A 8 -23.70 -12.22 -7.23
C ALA A 8 -24.32 -10.87 -6.80
N CYS A 9 -24.87 -10.80 -5.58
CA CYS A 9 -25.52 -9.62 -5.03
C CYS A 9 -24.66 -8.85 -4.01
N ASP A 10 -23.47 -9.34 -3.65
CA ASP A 10 -22.59 -8.68 -2.69
C ASP A 10 -21.74 -7.61 -3.40
N LEU A 11 -22.06 -6.33 -3.16
CA LEU A 11 -21.28 -5.19 -3.65
C LEU A 11 -19.80 -5.23 -3.20
N ASN A 12 -19.49 -5.90 -2.08
CA ASN A 12 -18.13 -6.02 -1.57
C ASN A 12 -17.35 -7.18 -2.20
N PHE A 13 -18.01 -8.07 -2.94
CA PHE A 13 -17.36 -9.23 -3.54
C PHE A 13 -16.24 -8.81 -4.51
N VAL A 14 -16.46 -7.74 -5.26
CA VAL A 14 -15.43 -7.16 -6.14
C VAL A 14 -14.21 -6.71 -5.35
N TYR A 15 -14.39 -6.13 -4.16
CA TYR A 15 -13.30 -5.74 -3.26
C TYR A 15 -12.57 -6.95 -2.66
N VAL A 16 -13.29 -8.02 -2.31
CA VAL A 16 -12.69 -9.27 -1.83
C VAL A 16 -11.82 -9.89 -2.93
N CYS A 17 -12.34 -10.02 -4.15
CA CYS A 17 -11.59 -10.50 -5.31
C CYS A 17 -10.36 -9.62 -5.61
N TRP A 18 -10.54 -8.29 -5.57
CA TRP A 18 -9.44 -7.34 -5.71
C TRP A 18 -8.35 -7.54 -4.65
N ASN A 19 -8.72 -7.70 -3.38
CA ASN A 19 -7.79 -7.95 -2.29
C ASN A 19 -7.04 -9.27 -2.45
N ILE A 20 -7.71 -10.33 -2.93
CA ILE A 20 -7.08 -11.62 -3.23
C ILE A 20 -6.03 -11.45 -4.34
N LEU A 21 -6.38 -10.76 -5.43
CA LEU A 21 -5.46 -10.48 -6.53
C LEU A 21 -4.26 -9.65 -6.07
N GLN A 22 -4.48 -8.61 -5.27
CA GLN A 22 -3.41 -7.78 -4.70
C GLN A 22 -2.47 -8.61 -3.81
N LYS A 23 -3.02 -9.45 -2.91
CA LYS A 23 -2.21 -10.36 -2.08
C LYS A 23 -1.42 -11.35 -2.93
N ARG A 24 -1.99 -11.86 -4.02
CA ARG A 24 -1.32 -12.79 -4.93
C ARG A 24 -0.15 -12.13 -5.67
N GLU A 25 -0.36 -10.93 -6.21
CA GLU A 25 0.68 -10.15 -6.88
C GLU A 25 1.81 -9.75 -5.92
N LEU A 26 1.48 -9.35 -4.69
CA LEU A 26 2.46 -9.07 -3.64
C LEU A 26 3.30 -10.30 -3.32
N ASN A 27 2.66 -11.46 -3.11
CA ASN A 27 3.35 -12.72 -2.86
C ASN A 27 4.26 -13.11 -4.04
N ARG A 28 3.80 -12.89 -5.28
CA ARG A 28 4.59 -13.15 -6.48
C ARG A 28 5.80 -12.24 -6.56
N ALA A 29 5.61 -10.92 -6.44
CA ALA A 29 6.68 -9.92 -6.49
C ALA A 29 7.74 -10.17 -5.42
N LEU A 30 7.32 -10.40 -4.17
CA LEU A 30 8.26 -10.72 -3.10
C LEU A 30 9.02 -12.04 -3.37
N SER A 31 8.40 -13.02 -4.05
CA SER A 31 9.00 -14.37 -4.22
C SER A 31 10.10 -14.39 -5.25
N PHE A 32 10.09 -13.43 -6.19
CA PHE A 32 11.14 -13.28 -7.18
C PHE A 32 12.21 -12.25 -6.78
N GLN A 33 11.95 -11.38 -5.80
CA GLN A 33 12.86 -10.28 -5.45
C GLN A 33 13.61 -10.46 -4.12
N VAL A 34 13.13 -11.32 -3.23
CA VAL A 34 13.74 -11.50 -1.90
C VAL A 34 14.14 -12.96 -1.71
N PRO A 35 15.41 -13.26 -1.38
CA PRO A 35 15.82 -14.60 -1.00
C PRO A 35 14.93 -15.17 0.11
N VAL A 36 14.56 -16.45 0.00
CA VAL A 36 13.69 -17.12 0.99
C VAL A 36 14.26 -17.02 2.40
N GLN A 37 15.58 -17.11 2.55
CA GLN A 37 16.29 -16.99 3.83
C GLN A 37 16.04 -15.63 4.48
N GLU A 38 16.13 -14.54 3.71
CA GLU A 38 15.91 -13.18 4.21
C GLU A 38 14.45 -12.97 4.64
N ARG A 39 13.48 -13.58 3.95
CA ARG A 39 12.06 -13.54 4.37
C ARG A 39 11.82 -14.27 5.69
N VAL A 40 12.41 -15.44 5.87
CA VAL A 40 12.27 -16.23 7.10
C VAL A 40 12.94 -15.50 8.27
N GLU A 41 14.12 -14.92 8.05
CA GLU A 41 14.83 -14.14 9.06
C GLU A 41 14.03 -12.88 9.45
N LEU A 42 13.52 -12.12 8.47
CA LEU A 42 12.67 -10.96 8.73
C LEU A 42 11.40 -11.34 9.48
N GLY A 43 10.78 -12.47 9.15
CA GLY A 43 9.61 -12.98 9.87
C GLY A 43 9.91 -13.26 11.35
N LYS A 44 11.06 -13.88 11.64
CA LYS A 44 11.52 -14.13 13.01
C LYS A 44 11.76 -12.82 13.77
N ILE A 45 12.51 -11.89 13.18
CA ILE A 45 12.80 -10.59 13.79
C ILE A 45 11.50 -9.82 14.03
N LEU A 46 10.55 -9.85 13.09
CA LEU A 46 9.26 -9.17 13.23
C LEU A 46 8.45 -9.74 14.41
N TYR A 47 8.47 -11.06 14.58
CA TYR A 47 7.81 -11.71 15.71
C TYR A 47 8.44 -11.29 17.05
N GLU A 48 9.77 -11.25 17.13
CA GLU A 48 10.51 -10.82 18.32
C GLU A 48 10.20 -9.36 18.73
N VAL A 49 10.04 -8.47 17.74
CA VAL A 49 9.80 -7.03 17.99
C VAL A 49 8.31 -6.66 18.07
N ALA A 50 7.39 -7.61 17.81
CA ALA A 50 5.95 -7.34 17.75
C ALA A 50 5.37 -6.65 19.01
N PRO A 51 5.78 -6.99 20.24
CA PRO A 51 5.30 -6.27 21.43
C PRO A 51 5.68 -4.79 21.42
N ALA A 52 6.88 -4.45 20.96
CA ALA A 52 7.36 -3.07 20.91
C ALA A 52 6.65 -2.23 19.83
N LEU A 53 6.11 -2.86 18.77
CA LEU A 53 5.28 -2.16 17.79
C LEU A 53 3.98 -1.64 18.41
N THR A 54 3.35 -2.43 19.28
CA THR A 54 2.12 -2.03 19.98
C THR A 54 2.37 -0.86 20.93
N GLU A 55 3.53 -0.86 21.59
CA GLU A 55 3.96 0.23 22.45
C GLU A 55 4.26 1.51 21.66
N LEU A 56 4.94 1.39 20.51
CA LEU A 56 5.20 2.52 19.61
C LEU A 56 3.89 3.16 19.11
N VAL A 57 2.88 2.36 18.77
CA VAL A 57 1.56 2.86 18.37
C VAL A 57 0.95 3.70 19.49
N ARG A 58 0.89 3.18 20.72
CA ARG A 58 0.35 3.92 21.88
C ARG A 58 1.12 5.20 22.17
N MET A 59 2.44 5.15 22.00
CA MET A 59 3.32 6.30 22.18
C MET A 59 2.99 7.40 21.17
N TRP A 60 2.82 7.05 19.89
CA TRP A 60 2.49 8.01 18.82
C TRP A 60 1.04 8.49 18.82
N GLU A 61 0.10 7.70 19.33
CA GLU A 61 -1.27 8.15 19.58
C GLU A 61 -1.31 9.27 20.63
N SER A 62 -0.38 9.23 21.60
CA SER A 62 -0.26 10.23 22.66
C SER A 62 0.53 11.46 22.21
N ASP A 63 1.65 11.25 21.52
CA ASP A 63 2.49 12.32 20.96
C ASP A 63 3.14 11.87 19.65
N LEU A 64 2.76 12.51 18.54
CA LEU A 64 3.26 12.23 17.20
C LEU A 64 4.78 12.45 17.03
N TRP A 65 5.40 13.27 17.89
CA TRP A 65 6.82 13.62 17.79
C TRP A 65 7.72 12.78 18.71
N SER A 66 7.12 11.87 19.45
CA SER A 66 7.82 10.99 20.38
C SER A 66 8.79 10.05 19.65
N LYS A 67 10.01 9.94 20.20
CA LYS A 67 11.09 9.10 19.64
C LYS A 67 11.24 7.80 20.42
N PRO A 68 11.57 6.68 19.74
CA PRO A 68 11.88 5.41 20.39
C PRO A 68 13.02 5.57 21.40
N ARG A 69 12.76 5.21 22.66
CA ARG A 69 13.76 5.32 23.73
C ARG A 69 14.46 3.99 23.97
N MET A 70 13.73 2.88 23.88
CA MET A 70 14.24 1.54 24.11
C MET A 70 14.87 0.94 22.86
N ASP A 71 15.89 0.11 23.05
CA ASP A 71 16.57 -0.57 21.94
C ASP A 71 15.64 -1.52 21.17
N LEU A 72 14.69 -2.15 21.86
CA LEU A 72 13.69 -3.00 21.22
C LEU A 72 12.79 -2.19 20.27
N GLN A 73 12.39 -0.98 20.66
CA GLN A 73 11.59 -0.08 19.83
C GLN A 73 12.40 0.44 18.62
N ARG A 74 13.68 0.79 18.83
CA ARG A 74 14.58 1.17 17.72
C ARG A 74 14.77 0.03 16.73
N ARG A 75 14.93 -1.19 17.23
CA ARG A 75 15.03 -2.41 16.42
C ARG A 75 13.74 -2.67 15.65
N ALA A 76 12.57 -2.49 16.29
CA ALA A 76 11.28 -2.59 15.64
C ALA A 76 11.14 -1.60 14.46
N LEU A 77 11.50 -0.34 14.68
CA LEU A 77 11.46 0.71 13.66
C LEU A 77 12.43 0.42 12.50
N SER A 78 13.64 -0.04 12.80
CA SER A 78 14.62 -0.45 11.79
C SER A 78 14.11 -1.62 10.94
N THR A 79 13.50 -2.62 11.56
CA THR A 79 12.87 -3.75 10.86
C THR A 79 11.74 -3.31 9.95
N LEU A 80 10.87 -2.38 10.41
CA LEU A 80 9.81 -1.80 9.58
C LEU A 80 10.37 -1.04 8.37
N ASN A 81 11.42 -0.23 8.57
CA ASN A 81 12.06 0.49 7.47
C ASN A 81 12.65 -0.46 6.43
N ARG A 82 13.28 -1.56 6.87
CA ARG A 82 13.81 -2.60 5.99
C ARG A 82 12.68 -3.29 5.19
N LEU A 83 11.57 -3.63 5.86
CA LEU A 83 10.37 -4.15 5.19
C LEU A 83 9.79 -3.16 4.17
N GLN A 84 9.75 -1.87 4.49
CA GLN A 84 9.27 -0.83 3.60
C GLN A 84 10.12 -0.74 2.33
N ILE A 85 11.45 -0.80 2.44
CA ILE A 85 12.37 -0.79 1.29
C ILE A 85 12.15 -2.01 0.41
N ILE A 86 12.04 -3.20 1.00
CA ILE A 86 11.77 -4.44 0.28
C ILE A 86 10.41 -4.35 -0.45
N SER A 87 9.42 -3.75 0.19
CA SER A 87 8.08 -3.57 -0.39
C SER A 87 7.98 -2.45 -1.44
N LYS A 88 9.06 -1.72 -1.74
CA LYS A 88 9.04 -0.58 -2.67
C LYS A 88 8.52 -0.92 -4.07
N HIS A 89 8.67 -2.17 -4.51
CA HIS A 89 8.22 -2.66 -5.81
C HIS A 89 6.90 -3.44 -5.73
N VAL A 90 6.31 -3.56 -4.54
CA VAL A 90 5.00 -4.18 -4.35
C VAL A 90 3.92 -3.23 -4.83
N ARG A 91 3.05 -3.74 -5.70
CA ARG A 91 1.89 -2.99 -6.23
C ARG A 91 1.09 -2.37 -5.08
N GLY A 92 0.85 -1.07 -5.15
CA GLY A 92 0.12 -0.32 -4.12
C GLY A 92 0.96 0.26 -2.97
N SER A 93 2.25 -0.11 -2.85
CA SER A 93 3.15 0.56 -1.92
C SER A 93 3.38 2.03 -2.31
N SER A 94 3.79 2.86 -1.36
CA SER A 94 4.14 4.26 -1.63
C SER A 94 5.22 4.38 -2.70
N GLY A 95 6.22 3.49 -2.64
CA GLY A 95 7.28 3.38 -3.64
C GLY A 95 6.77 3.04 -5.05
N TYR A 96 5.86 2.07 -5.15
CA TYR A 96 5.26 1.67 -6.42
C TYR A 96 4.40 2.78 -7.03
N LYS A 97 3.65 3.53 -6.21
CA LYS A 97 2.88 4.69 -6.69
C LYS A 97 3.80 5.81 -7.16
N GLN A 98 4.92 6.04 -6.48
CA GLN A 98 5.82 7.14 -6.78
C GLN A 98 6.62 6.95 -8.07
N PHE A 99 6.88 5.71 -8.48
CA PHE A 99 7.56 5.38 -9.73
C PHE A 99 6.85 5.95 -10.99
N PRO A 100 5.57 5.61 -11.27
CA PRO A 100 4.84 6.17 -12.41
C PRO A 100 4.61 7.68 -12.29
N TYR A 101 4.43 8.24 -11.08
CA TYR A 101 4.36 9.70 -10.93
C TYR A 101 5.67 10.40 -11.32
N ASN A 102 6.81 9.82 -10.98
CA ASN A 102 8.11 10.37 -11.35
C ASN A 102 8.36 10.24 -12.86
N GLU A 103 7.92 9.15 -13.48
CA GLU A 103 7.96 8.96 -14.93
C GLU A 103 7.09 10.00 -15.65
N ILE A 104 5.83 10.16 -15.22
CA ILE A 104 4.93 11.20 -15.73
C ILE A 104 5.59 12.57 -15.59
N ARG A 105 6.08 12.94 -14.40
CA ARG A 105 6.80 14.22 -14.19
C ARG A 105 8.02 14.37 -15.10
N GLY A 106 8.75 13.29 -15.36
CA GLY A 106 9.86 13.27 -16.31
C GLY A 106 9.41 13.57 -17.75
N LEU A 107 8.30 12.96 -18.17
CA LEU A 107 7.67 13.24 -19.47
C LEU A 107 7.16 14.67 -19.56
N ILE A 108 6.50 15.20 -18.52
CA ILE A 108 6.07 16.61 -18.44
C ILE A 108 7.27 17.54 -18.64
N ARG A 109 8.36 17.29 -17.92
CA ARG A 109 9.58 18.12 -18.01
C ARG A 109 10.24 18.04 -19.38
N LYS A 110 10.19 16.88 -20.03
CA LYS A 110 10.87 16.64 -21.32
C LYS A 110 10.05 17.13 -22.52
N PHE A 111 8.72 16.99 -22.49
CA PHE A 111 7.85 17.22 -23.64
C PHE A 111 6.84 18.36 -23.45
N GLY A 112 6.83 19.02 -22.28
CA GLY A 112 5.78 19.97 -21.89
C GLY A 112 4.57 19.26 -21.27
N THR A 113 3.60 20.04 -20.76
CA THR A 113 2.45 19.50 -20.01
C THR A 113 1.60 18.57 -20.89
N PRO A 114 1.52 17.26 -20.59
CA PRO A 114 0.54 16.39 -21.23
C PRO A 114 -0.85 16.79 -20.74
N ALA A 115 -1.87 16.53 -21.57
CA ALA A 115 -3.27 16.77 -21.27
C ALA A 115 -3.63 16.30 -19.84
N LEU A 116 -4.52 17.03 -19.17
CA LEU A 116 -4.99 16.72 -17.82
C LEU A 116 -5.69 15.35 -17.81
N PHE A 117 -5.05 14.33 -17.25
CA PHE A 117 -5.67 13.02 -17.04
C PHE A 117 -6.27 12.95 -15.64
N ILE A 118 -7.61 12.98 -15.56
CA ILE A 118 -8.35 12.75 -14.32
C ILE A 118 -8.65 11.26 -14.22
N THR A 119 -8.21 10.62 -13.14
CA THR A 119 -8.61 9.25 -12.82
C THR A 119 -9.77 9.30 -11.84
N ILE A 120 -10.94 8.84 -12.27
CA ILE A 120 -12.15 8.76 -11.44
C ILE A 120 -12.29 7.31 -10.97
N ASN A 121 -12.25 7.05 -9.66
CA ASN A 121 -12.54 5.72 -9.14
C ASN A 121 -14.06 5.45 -9.16
N PRO A 122 -14.49 4.19 -9.19
CA PRO A 122 -15.90 3.83 -9.04
C PRO A 122 -16.54 4.31 -7.73
N SER A 123 -15.74 4.59 -6.69
CA SER A 123 -16.20 5.21 -5.44
C SER A 123 -16.38 6.72 -5.54
N ASP A 124 -15.81 7.36 -6.56
CA ASP A 124 -15.84 8.82 -6.74
C ASP A 124 -17.13 9.30 -7.43
N VAL A 125 -18.08 8.40 -7.72
CA VAL A 125 -19.40 8.75 -8.31
C VAL A 125 -20.19 9.68 -7.37
N CYS A 126 -19.96 9.60 -6.05
CA CYS A 126 -20.53 10.52 -5.07
C CYS A 126 -19.67 11.77 -4.81
N ASN A 127 -18.53 11.91 -5.48
CA ASN A 127 -17.62 13.03 -5.28
C ASN A 127 -18.13 14.24 -6.08
N LEU A 128 -18.29 15.39 -5.40
CA LEU A 128 -18.84 16.62 -5.98
C LEU A 128 -18.11 17.06 -7.26
N LEU A 129 -16.81 16.76 -7.35
CA LEU A 129 -15.99 17.10 -8.51
C LEU A 129 -16.36 16.32 -9.77
N VAL A 130 -16.90 15.11 -9.64
CA VAL A 130 -17.35 14.30 -10.79
C VAL A 130 -18.68 14.83 -11.33
N GLY A 131 -19.60 15.22 -10.44
CA GLY A 131 -20.88 15.82 -10.84
C GLY A 131 -20.73 17.16 -11.58
N LEU A 132 -19.66 17.91 -11.32
CA LEU A 132 -19.35 19.14 -12.07
C LEU A 132 -18.92 18.85 -13.52
N ILE A 133 -18.27 17.71 -13.78
CA ILE A 133 -17.85 17.32 -15.13
C ILE A 133 -19.05 16.90 -15.98
N GLU A 134 -20.11 16.33 -15.39
CA GLU A 134 -21.37 16.04 -16.11
C GLU A 134 -22.15 17.30 -16.52
N SER A 135 -21.85 18.45 -15.93
CA SER A 135 -22.59 19.71 -16.14
C SER A 135 -21.98 20.65 -17.19
N ILE A 136 -20.88 20.24 -17.85
CA ILE A 136 -20.20 20.97 -18.94
C ILE A 136 -20.41 20.21 -20.26
#